data_AF-A0A496WSJ5-F1
#
_entry.id   AF-A0A496WSJ5-F1
#
_cell.length_a   1.000
_cell.length_b   1.000
_cell.length_c   1.000
_cell.angle_alpha   90.00
_cell.angle_beta   90.00
_cell.angle_gamma   90.00
#
_symmetry.space_group_name_H-M   'P 1'
#
loop_
_entity.id
_entity.type
_entity.pdbx_description
1 polymer ?
#
loop_
_entity_poly.entity_id
_entity_poly.type
_entity_poly.pdbx_seq_one_letter_code
_entity_poly.pdbx_strand_id
1 'polypeptide(L)'
;MTTRKYPDLELITDKHKLPWQLALARGEQLAWHPASRCAAITPNVRVDQAPGQTLLAVDGEIYPATFRLASLLSEHQQFSQQDMAKLSTEETTLVDQLVDQGSLQIIDGTKE
;
A
#
# COMPACT_ATOMS: atom_id res chain seq x y z
N MET A 1 4.13 -33.50 -39.21
CA MET A 1 3.28 -32.45 -38.61
C MET A 1 3.45 -32.53 -37.10
N THR A 2 4.27 -31.65 -36.51
CA THR A 2 4.56 -31.67 -35.06
C THR A 2 3.58 -30.76 -34.34
N THR A 3 2.61 -31.36 -33.66
CA THR A 3 1.69 -30.67 -32.75
C THR A 3 2.50 -30.09 -31.60
N ARG A 4 2.80 -28.79 -31.67
CA ARG A 4 3.50 -28.06 -30.60
C ARG A 4 2.57 -28.06 -29.39
N LYS A 5 2.92 -28.87 -28.39
CA LYS A 5 2.40 -28.75 -27.02
C LYS A 5 2.82 -27.38 -26.51
N TYR A 6 1.88 -26.44 -26.42
CA TYR A 6 2.08 -25.26 -25.59
C TYR A 6 2.12 -25.76 -24.14
N PRO A 7 3.16 -25.44 -23.36
CA PRO A 7 3.08 -25.64 -21.92
C PRO A 7 1.94 -24.77 -21.42
N ASP A 8 0.96 -25.42 -20.79
CA ASP A 8 -0.10 -24.78 -20.04
C ASP A 8 0.59 -23.90 -19.00
N LEU A 9 0.57 -22.59 -19.22
CA LEU A 9 1.06 -21.64 -18.25
C LEU A 9 0.05 -21.75 -17.10
N GLU A 10 0.33 -22.62 -16.14
CA GLU A 10 -0.45 -22.74 -14.92
C GLU A 10 -0.50 -21.33 -14.33
N LEU A 11 -1.65 -20.66 -14.48
CA LEU A 11 -1.96 -19.45 -13.75
C LEU A 11 -1.92 -19.91 -12.31
N ILE A 12 -0.77 -19.71 -11.66
CA ILE A 12 -0.61 -19.85 -10.23
C ILE A 12 -1.51 -18.75 -9.65
N THR A 13 -2.79 -19.10 -9.50
CA THR A 13 -3.72 -18.43 -8.61
C THR A 13 -3.30 -18.80 -7.20
N ASP A 14 -2.08 -18.42 -6.82
CA ASP A 14 -1.84 -18.19 -5.42
C ASP A 14 -2.82 -17.09 -5.08
N LYS A 15 -3.62 -17.35 -4.05
CA LYS A 15 -4.20 -16.29 -3.23
C LYS A 15 -3.00 -15.59 -2.59
N HIS A 16 -2.23 -14.86 -3.40
CA HIS A 16 -0.95 -14.30 -3.05
C HIS A 16 -1.25 -13.31 -1.94
N LYS A 17 -0.92 -13.70 -0.70
CA LYS A 17 -0.72 -12.71 0.35
C LYS A 17 0.21 -11.67 -0.25
N LEU A 18 -0.20 -10.41 -0.15
CA LEU A 18 0.51 -9.32 -0.78
C LEU A 18 1.97 -9.38 -0.31
N PRO A 19 2.95 -9.17 -1.19
CA PRO A 19 4.36 -9.40 -0.87
C PRO A 19 4.79 -8.65 0.40
N TRP A 20 4.22 -7.46 0.63
CA TRP A 20 4.44 -6.68 1.84
C TRP A 20 3.82 -7.29 3.11
N GLN A 21 2.66 -7.96 3.02
CA GLN A 21 2.06 -8.62 4.19
C GLN A 21 2.89 -9.81 4.66
N LEU A 22 3.48 -10.56 3.72
CA LEU A 22 4.40 -11.65 4.03
C LEU A 22 5.69 -11.11 4.66
N ALA A 23 6.21 -10.00 4.14
CA ALA A 23 7.40 -9.36 4.69
C ALA A 23 7.18 -8.84 6.12
N LEU A 24 6.07 -8.14 6.37
CA LEU A 24 5.70 -7.71 7.72
C LEU A 24 5.57 -8.89 8.70
N ALA A 25 5.04 -10.03 8.23
CA ALA A 25 4.94 -11.24 9.06
C ALA A 25 6.31 -11.88 9.37
N ARG A 26 7.35 -11.58 8.58
CA ARG A 26 8.74 -12.00 8.83
C ARG A 26 9.50 -11.06 9.76
N GLY A 27 8.88 -9.96 10.19
CA GLY A 27 9.52 -8.93 11.01
C GLY A 27 10.16 -7.80 10.20
N GLU A 28 9.98 -7.78 8.88
CA GLU A 28 10.35 -6.65 8.04
C GLU A 28 9.37 -5.47 8.27
N GLN A 29 9.72 -4.30 7.76
CA GLN A 29 8.91 -3.10 7.86
C GLN A 29 8.57 -2.57 6.46
N LEU A 30 7.50 -1.79 6.37
CA LEU A 30 7.21 -0.99 5.18
C LEU A 30 7.73 0.42 5.40
N ALA A 31 8.27 1.06 4.38
CA ALA A 31 8.72 2.44 4.45
C ALA A 31 8.41 3.19 3.16
N TRP A 32 8.19 4.50 3.28
CA TRP A 32 8.15 5.36 2.11
C TRP A 32 9.50 5.35 1.40
N HIS A 33 9.46 5.27 0.06
CA HIS A 33 10.63 5.54 -0.75
C HIS A 33 11.13 6.96 -0.42
N PRO A 34 12.43 7.19 -0.24
CA PRO A 34 12.98 8.52 0.04
C PRO A 34 12.69 9.59 -1.03
N ALA A 35 12.30 9.19 -2.24
CA ALA A 35 11.91 10.09 -3.32
C ALA A 35 10.41 10.37 -3.33
N SER A 36 9.62 9.52 -2.68
CA SER A 36 8.18 9.64 -2.64
C SER A 36 7.72 10.69 -1.65
N ARG A 37 6.72 11.45 -2.05
CA ARG A 37 6.09 12.48 -1.21
C ARG A 37 4.65 12.10 -0.96
N CYS A 38 4.28 12.04 0.31
CA CYS A 38 2.91 11.80 0.74
C CYS A 38 2.36 13.01 1.50
N ALA A 39 1.06 13.27 1.34
CA ALA A 39 0.34 14.27 2.12
C ALA A 39 -1.13 13.87 2.29
N ALA A 40 -1.62 13.91 3.52
CA ALA A 40 -3.04 13.81 3.81
C ALA A 40 -3.74 15.11 3.43
N ILE A 41 -4.75 15.00 2.57
CA ILE A 41 -5.66 16.08 2.21
C ILE A 41 -6.96 15.86 2.98
N THR A 42 -7.08 16.59 4.09
CA THR A 42 -8.34 16.65 4.85
C THR A 42 -9.24 17.69 4.20
N PRO A 43 -10.46 17.37 3.75
CA PRO A 43 -11.35 18.35 3.16
C PRO A 43 -11.81 19.34 4.22
N ASN A 44 -11.12 20.48 4.33
CA ASN A 44 -11.52 21.59 5.19
C ASN A 44 -12.60 22.48 4.52
N VAL A 45 -12.92 22.20 3.26
CA VAL A 45 -13.80 23.03 2.44
C VAL A 45 -14.74 22.14 1.62
N ARG A 46 -16.03 22.49 1.68
CA ARG A 46 -17.13 21.91 0.91
C ARG A 46 -16.80 21.88 -0.58
N VAL A 47 -16.40 20.74 -1.11
CA VAL A 47 -16.31 20.51 -2.55
C VAL A 47 -16.96 19.18 -2.83
N ASP A 48 -18.26 19.17 -3.11
CA ASP A 48 -19.08 18.14 -3.79
C ASP A 48 -18.89 16.64 -3.43
N GLN A 49 -18.09 16.33 -2.42
CA GLN A 49 -17.70 15.00 -1.99
C GLN A 49 -18.33 14.72 -0.62
N ALA A 50 -18.70 13.46 -0.41
CA ALA A 50 -19.38 13.02 0.79
C ALA A 50 -18.61 13.50 2.04
N PRO A 51 -19.30 14.12 3.01
CA PRO A 51 -18.66 14.63 4.21
C PRO A 51 -17.96 13.47 4.94
N GLY A 52 -16.65 13.59 5.12
CA GLY A 52 -15.83 12.63 5.87
C GLY A 52 -14.87 11.78 5.04
N GLN A 53 -14.77 11.98 3.72
CA GLN A 53 -13.78 11.28 2.90
C GLN A 53 -12.44 12.02 2.90
N THR A 54 -11.41 11.41 3.47
CA THR A 54 -10.04 11.93 3.41
C THR A 54 -9.39 11.48 2.10
N LEU A 55 -8.53 12.31 1.54
CA LEU A 55 -7.75 11.96 0.37
C LEU A 55 -6.27 11.88 0.76
N LEU A 56 -5.54 10.97 0.13
CA LEU A 56 -4.10 10.84 0.26
C LEU A 56 -3.47 11.21 -1.07
N ALA A 57 -2.65 12.26 -1.08
CA ALA A 57 -1.83 12.58 -2.24
C ALA A 57 -0.48 11.90 -2.12
N VAL A 58 -0.08 11.14 -3.15
CA VAL A 58 1.23 10.48 -3.24
C VAL A 58 1.83 10.78 -4.60
N ASP A 59 3.00 11.42 -4.63
CA ASP A 59 3.76 11.74 -5.86
C ASP A 59 2.94 12.45 -6.96
N GLY A 60 1.89 13.18 -6.58
CA GLY A 60 1.00 13.91 -7.48
C GLY A 60 -0.28 13.16 -7.87
N GLU A 61 -0.43 11.90 -7.47
CA GLU A 61 -1.67 11.14 -7.58
C GLU A 61 -2.52 11.27 -6.31
N ILE A 62 -3.84 11.19 -6.44
CA ILE A 62 -4.79 11.34 -5.33
C ILE A 62 -5.59 10.07 -5.15
N TYR A 63 -5.54 9.53 -3.94
CA TYR A 63 -6.19 8.29 -3.55
C TYR A 63 -7.27 8.54 -2.50
N PRO A 64 -8.44 7.87 -2.59
CA PRO A 64 -9.39 7.85 -1.49
C PRO A 64 -8.83 7.03 -0.34
N ALA A 65 -8.73 7.62 0.85
CA ALA A 65 -8.21 6.96 2.03
C ALA A 65 -9.09 7.27 3.25
N THR A 66 -9.03 6.43 4.27
CA THR A 66 -9.62 6.80 5.57
C THR A 66 -8.75 7.89 6.20
N PHE A 67 -9.35 8.73 7.06
CA PHE A 67 -8.59 9.71 7.84
C PHE A 67 -7.45 9.04 8.62
N ARG A 68 -7.74 7.88 9.21
CA ARG A 68 -6.77 7.12 10.00
C ARG A 68 -5.56 6.70 9.18
N LEU A 69 -5.77 6.12 7.99
CA LEU A 69 -4.68 5.70 7.12
C LEU A 69 -3.89 6.90 6.59
N ALA A 70 -4.58 7.94 6.15
CA ALA A 70 -3.93 9.12 5.59
C ALA A 70 -3.05 9.83 6.63
N SER A 71 -3.55 9.98 7.86
CA SER A 71 -2.77 10.48 9.00
C SER A 71 -1.57 9.59 9.27
N LEU A 72 -1.78 8.28 9.43
CA LEU A 72 -0.70 7.33 9.71
C LEU A 72 0.40 7.37 8.65
N LEU A 73 0.02 7.35 7.37
CA LEU A 73 0.94 7.40 6.24
C LEU A 73 1.68 8.75 6.12
N SER A 74 1.07 9.85 6.54
CA SER A 74 1.69 11.18 6.47
C SER A 74 2.58 11.48 7.68
N GLU A 75 2.26 10.92 8.84
CA GLU A 75 2.98 11.14 10.10
C GLU A 75 4.19 10.21 10.24
N HIS A 76 4.12 9.01 9.67
CA HIS A 76 5.18 8.01 9.79
C HIS A 76 5.87 7.75 8.46
N GLN A 77 7.19 7.63 8.49
CA GLN A 77 7.98 7.23 7.33
C GLN A 77 8.12 5.71 7.20
N GLN A 78 7.94 4.99 8.31
CA GLN A 78 8.09 3.55 8.45
C GLN A 78 6.89 2.97 9.21
N PHE A 79 6.50 1.76 8.84
CA PHE A 79 5.29 1.10 9.29
C PHE A 79 5.60 -0.34 9.71
N SER A 80 5.22 -0.66 10.94
CA SER A 80 5.39 -2.01 11.48
C SER A 80 4.17 -2.88 11.17
N GLN A 81 4.29 -4.18 11.43
CA GLN A 81 3.17 -5.11 11.33
C GLN A 81 1.97 -4.65 12.17
N GLN A 82 2.19 -4.04 13.34
CA GLN A 82 1.07 -3.63 14.22
C GLN A 82 0.28 -2.45 13.66
N ASP A 83 0.96 -1.54 12.97
CA ASP A 83 0.35 -0.38 12.30
C ASP A 83 -0.55 -0.83 11.15
N MET A 84 -0.06 -1.81 10.40
CA MET A 84 -0.72 -2.36 9.20
C MET A 84 -1.71 -3.49 9.51
N ALA A 85 -1.67 -4.10 10.70
CA ALA A 85 -2.58 -5.19 11.08
C ALA A 85 -4.05 -4.75 11.23
N LYS A 86 -4.27 -3.45 11.42
CA LYS A 86 -5.60 -2.86 11.64
C LYS A 86 -6.17 -2.22 10.38
N LEU A 87 -5.65 -2.56 9.20
CA LEU A 87 -6.13 -2.04 7.92
C LEU A 87 -7.40 -2.78 7.49
N SER A 88 -8.35 -2.03 6.97
CA SER A 88 -9.53 -2.51 6.28
C SER A 88 -9.15 -3.05 4.88
N THR A 89 -10.05 -3.78 4.22
CA THR A 89 -9.78 -4.32 2.87
C THR A 89 -9.48 -3.22 1.85
N GLU A 90 -10.20 -2.10 1.92
CA GLU A 90 -9.98 -0.94 1.04
C GLU A 90 -8.60 -0.32 1.27
N GLU A 91 -8.23 -0.13 2.54
CA GLU A 91 -6.93 0.39 2.96
C GLU A 91 -5.78 -0.55 2.54
N THR A 92 -5.99 -1.86 2.65
CA THR A 92 -5.05 -2.88 2.21
C THR A 92 -4.82 -2.81 0.70
N THR A 93 -5.88 -2.59 -0.08
CA THR A 93 -5.81 -2.43 -1.54
C THR A 93 -5.04 -1.17 -1.93
N LEU A 94 -5.24 -0.08 -1.18
CA LEU A 94 -4.46 1.16 -1.39
C LEU A 94 -2.97 0.94 -1.10
N VAL A 95 -2.64 0.34 0.04
CA VAL A 95 -1.23 0.03 0.39
C VAL A 95 -0.60 -0.88 -0.65
N ASP A 96 -1.35 -1.86 -1.17
CA ASP A 96 -0.88 -2.72 -2.26
C ASP A 96 -0.51 -1.94 -3.51
N GLN A 97 -1.39 -1.04 -3.94
CA GLN A 97 -1.14 -0.18 -5.09
C GLN A 97 0.10 0.70 -4.88
N LEU A 98 0.27 1.27 -3.68
CA LEU A 98 1.44 2.09 -3.35
C LEU A 98 2.76 1.30 -3.33
N VAL A 99 2.71 0.01 -2.96
CA VAL A 99 3.86 -0.89 -3.03
C VAL A 99 4.17 -1.27 -4.48
N ASP A 100 3.15 -1.58 -5.29
CA ASP A 100 3.30 -1.90 -6.72
C ASP A 100 3.88 -0.71 -7.52
N GLN A 101 3.45 0.50 -7.19
CA GLN A 101 3.99 1.75 -7.74
C GLN A 101 5.41 2.06 -7.26
N GLY A 102 5.93 1.34 -6.27
CA GLY A 102 7.25 1.54 -5.69
C GLY A 102 7.36 2.75 -4.76
N SER A 103 6.23 3.39 -4.43
CA SER A 103 6.21 4.49 -3.46
C SER A 103 6.41 3.97 -2.04
N LEU A 104 5.92 2.77 -1.74
CA LEU A 104 6.23 2.02 -0.52
C LEU A 104 7.21 0.89 -0.83
N GLN A 105 8.19 0.71 0.05
CA GLN A 105 9.21 -0.33 -0.06
C GLN A 105 9.27 -1.16 1.21
N ILE A 106 9.55 -2.44 1.04
CA ILE A 106 9.85 -3.33 2.14
C ILE A 106 11.29 -3.10 2.54
N ILE A 107 11.51 -2.74 3.79
CA ILE A 107 12.83 -2.59 4.38
C ILE A 107 13.01 -3.66 5.45
N ASP A 108 14.22 -4.22 5.51
CA ASP A 108 14.57 -5.17 6.54
C ASP A 108 14.59 -4.45 7.90
N GLY A 109 13.77 -4.92 8.84
CA GLY A 109 13.65 -4.35 10.18
C GLY A 109 14.86 -4.63 11.07
N THR A 110 15.90 -5.29 10.54
CA THR A 110 17.09 -5.67 11.30
C THR A 110 18.21 -4.67 11.06
N LYS A 111 18.17 -3.57 11.81
CA LYS A 111 19.37 -2.85 12.26
C LYS A 111 18.97 -1.90 13.39
N GLU A 112 19.05 -2.40 14.62
CA GLU A 112 19.94 -1.92 15.69
C GLU A 112 19.71 -2.73 16.98
#